data_AF-A0A8X6IAL5-F1
#
_entry.id   AF-A0A8X6IAL5-F1
#
_cell.length_a   1.000
_cell.length_b   1.000
_cell.length_c   1.000
_cell.angle_alpha   90.00
_cell.angle_beta   90.00
_cell.angle_gamma   90.00
#
_symmetry.space_group_name_H-M   'P 1'
#
loop_
_entity.id
_entity.type
_entity.pdbx_description
1 polymer ?
#
loop_
_entity_poly.entity_id
_entity_poly.type
_entity_poly.pdbx_seq_one_letter_code
_entity_poly.pdbx_strand_id
1 'polypeptide(L)'
;MRYIGQELSSLETFCSLMCLPNPVCQKAYDRINAKIAYVSEALANASMKKAAAEEKIIDGTVNSVVVSGDGTWKTSGHIHLLLECVR
;
A
#
# COMPACT_ATOMS: atom_id res chain seq x y z
N MET A 1 5.76 7.67 20.47
CA MET A 1 6.36 6.51 19.77
C MET A 1 5.82 6.32 18.33
N ARG A 2 5.54 7.38 17.55
CA ARG A 2 5.06 7.26 16.15
C ARG A 2 6.12 7.59 15.09
N TYR A 3 7.36 7.88 15.51
CA TYR A 3 8.44 8.37 14.63
C TYR A 3 9.57 7.36 14.41
N ILE A 4 9.46 6.14 14.95
CA ILE A 4 10.53 5.14 14.79
C ILE A 4 10.42 4.53 13.40
N GLY A 5 11.38 4.83 12.53
CA GLY A 5 11.51 4.23 11.19
C GLY A 5 10.92 5.05 10.04
N GLN A 6 10.56 6.31 10.26
CA GLN A 6 10.08 7.18 9.16
C GLN A 6 11.22 7.58 8.21
N GLU A 7 12.42 7.75 8.76
CA GLU A 7 13.64 8.14 8.02
C GLU A 7 14.89 7.45 8.61
N LEU A 8 16.01 7.47 7.88
CA LEU A 8 17.28 6.92 8.37
C LEU A 8 17.72 7.55 9.70
N SER A 9 17.53 8.86 9.86
CA SER A 9 17.83 9.61 11.09
C SER A 9 17.12 9.04 12.33
N SER A 10 15.85 8.65 12.16
CA SER A 10 15.07 8.02 13.23
C SER A 10 15.57 6.61 13.56
N LEU A 11 16.07 5.89 12.55
CA LEU A 11 16.67 4.56 12.72
C LEU A 11 18.03 4.65 13.42
N GLU A 12 18.85 5.64 13.08
CA GLU A 12 20.12 5.93 13.76
C GLU A 12 19.90 6.27 15.24
N THR A 13 18.91 7.13 15.52
CA THR A 13 18.54 7.49 16.91
C THR A 13 18.08 6.25 17.69
N PHE A 14 17.27 5.39 17.07
CA PHE A 14 16.85 4.13 17.67
C PHE A 14 18.02 3.20 17.93
N CYS A 15 18.92 3.01 16.96
CA CYS A 15 20.11 2.18 17.15
C CYS A 15 20.99 2.70 18.29
N SER A 16 21.18 4.02 18.37
CA SER A 16 21.93 4.64 19.46
C SER A 16 21.29 4.43 20.83
N LEU A 17 19.95 4.52 20.93
CA LEU A 17 19.22 4.29 22.19
C LEU A 17 19.27 2.82 22.63
N MET A 18 19.31 1.91 21.67
CA MET A 18 19.28 0.46 21.91
C MET A 18 20.67 -0.19 21.93
N CYS A 19 21.75 0.61 21.85
CA CYS A 19 23.13 0.13 21.74
C CYS A 19 23.34 -0.86 20.58
N LEU A 20 22.63 -0.68 19.47
CA LEU A 20 22.74 -1.48 18.25
C LEU A 20 23.77 -0.87 17.30
N PRO A 21 24.37 -1.66 16.39
CA PRO A 21 25.22 -1.11 15.35
C PRO A 21 24.46 -0.11 14.47
N ASN A 22 25.19 0.88 13.96
CA ASN A 22 24.61 1.88 13.07
C ASN A 22 23.99 1.23 11.82
N PRO A 23 22.86 1.78 11.34
CA PRO A 23 22.21 1.28 10.15
C PRO A 23 23.07 1.48 8.89
N VAL A 24 22.63 0.86 7.79
CA VAL A 24 23.28 0.98 6.49
C VAL A 24 23.32 2.43 6.00
N CYS A 25 24.26 2.75 5.11
CA CYS A 25 24.38 4.10 4.57
C CYS A 25 23.11 4.55 3.83
N GLN A 26 22.87 5.87 3.76
CA GLN A 26 21.69 6.47 3.13
C GLN A 26 21.38 5.91 1.74
N LYS A 27 22.39 5.79 0.87
CA LYS A 27 22.21 5.23 -0.48
C LYS A 27 21.67 3.79 -0.47
N ALA A 28 22.12 2.97 0.48
CA ALA A 28 21.65 1.60 0.62
C ALA A 28 20.23 1.57 1.19
N TYR A 29 19.96 2.40 2.20
CA TYR A 29 18.63 2.54 2.80
C TYR A 29 17.58 2.95 1.75
N ASP A 30 17.85 4.00 0.97
CA ASP A 30 16.95 4.49 -0.08
C ASP A 30 16.68 3.42 -1.14
N ARG A 31 17.72 2.68 -1.55
CA ARG A 31 17.60 1.58 -2.51
C ARG A 31 16.73 0.44 -1.97
N ILE A 32 16.87 0.10 -0.70
CA ILE A 32 16.05 -0.93 -0.04
C ILE A 32 14.60 -0.46 0.00
N ASN A 33 14.34 0.75 0.47
CA ASN A 33 12.98 1.31 0.55
C ASN A 33 12.31 1.38 -0.81
N ALA A 34 13.01 1.85 -1.84
CA ALA A 34 12.48 1.89 -3.20
C ALA A 34 12.10 0.49 -3.72
N LYS A 35 12.91 -0.52 -3.42
CA LYS A 35 12.64 -1.90 -3.82
C LYS A 35 11.46 -2.49 -3.05
N ILE A 36 11.36 -2.23 -1.75
CA ILE A 36 10.21 -2.65 -0.94
C ILE A 36 8.93 -2.01 -1.46
N ALA A 37 8.94 -0.69 -1.72
CA ALA A 37 7.81 0.04 -2.28
C ALA A 37 7.33 -0.59 -3.60
N TYR A 38 8.25 -0.76 -4.56
CA TYR A 38 7.96 -1.38 -5.85
C TYR A 38 7.35 -2.79 -5.72
N VAL A 39 7.96 -3.66 -4.90
CA VAL A 39 7.46 -5.03 -4.72
C VAL A 39 6.11 -5.04 -4.01
N SER A 40 5.92 -4.17 -3.02
CA SER A 40 4.65 -4.07 -2.29
C SER A 40 3.51 -3.60 -3.18
N GLU A 41 3.75 -2.64 -4.07
CA GLU A 41 2.79 -2.17 -5.06
C GLU A 41 2.45 -3.26 -6.07
N ALA A 42 3.47 -3.94 -6.62
CA ALA A 42 3.26 -5.06 -7.53
C ALA A 42 2.45 -6.20 -6.89
N LEU A 43 2.73 -6.52 -5.62
CA LEU A 43 2.02 -7.54 -4.86
C LEU A 43 0.57 -7.12 -4.57
N ALA A 44 0.34 -5.86 -4.18
CA ALA A 44 -0.99 -5.32 -3.98
C ALA A 44 -1.82 -5.40 -5.26
N ASN A 45 -1.25 -4.98 -6.39
CA ASN A 45 -1.89 -5.06 -7.70
C ASN A 45 -2.19 -6.50 -8.12
N ALA A 46 -1.27 -7.43 -7.89
CA ALA A 46 -1.50 -8.85 -8.16
C ALA A 46 -2.60 -9.44 -7.28
N SER A 47 -2.60 -9.09 -5.99
CA SER A 47 -3.62 -9.50 -5.01
C SER A 47 -5.01 -8.99 -5.42
N MET A 48 -5.13 -7.69 -5.75
CA MET A 48 -6.39 -7.09 -6.20
C MET A 48 -6.92 -7.76 -7.47
N LYS A 49 -6.05 -8.01 -8.46
CA LYS A 49 -6.46 -8.72 -9.69
C LYS A 49 -6.92 -10.14 -9.42
N LYS A 50 -6.23 -10.86 -8.53
CA LYS A 50 -6.59 -12.24 -8.17
C LYS A 50 -7.95 -12.28 -7.48
N ALA A 51 -8.16 -11.44 -6.48
CA ALA A 51 -9.44 -11.38 -5.77
C ALA A 51 -10.57 -10.91 -6.70
N ALA A 52 -10.34 -9.96 -7.62
CA ALA A 52 -11.35 -9.61 -8.63
C ALA A 52 -11.72 -10.78 -9.58
N ALA A 53 -10.75 -11.64 -9.92
CA ALA A 53 -11.01 -12.84 -10.71
C ALA A 53 -11.79 -13.91 -9.92
N GLU A 54 -11.49 -14.08 -8.63
CA GLU A 54 -12.21 -15.00 -7.73
C GLU A 54 -13.68 -14.57 -7.57
N GLU A 55 -13.94 -13.29 -7.31
CA GLU A 55 -15.31 -12.74 -7.22
C GLU A 55 -16.11 -12.95 -8.51
N LYS A 56 -15.49 -12.77 -9.68
CA LYS A 56 -16.14 -13.00 -10.98
C LYS A 56 -16.58 -14.46 -11.18
N ILE A 57 -15.87 -15.42 -10.58
CA ILE A 57 -16.20 -16.85 -10.66
C ILE A 57 -17.38 -17.17 -9.73
N ILE A 58 -17.42 -16.54 -8.54
CA ILE A 58 -18.44 -16.78 -7.52
C ILE A 58 -19.80 -16.19 -7.93
N ASP A 59 -19.82 -14.98 -8.48
CA ASP A 59 -21.08 -14.25 -8.78
C ASP A 59 -21.80 -14.71 -10.07
N GLY A 60 -21.19 -15.59 -10.88
CA GLY A 60 -21.75 -16.09 -12.15
C GLY A 60 -22.11 -15.01 -13.19
N THR A 61 -21.91 -13.74 -12.87
CA THR A 61 -22.34 -12.57 -13.62
C THR A 61 -21.11 -11.86 -14.14
N VAL A 62 -20.86 -11.99 -15.44
CA VAL A 62 -19.59 -11.67 -16.10
C VAL A 62 -19.21 -10.17 -16.06
N ASN A 63 -20.07 -9.27 -15.56
CA ASN A 63 -20.00 -7.83 -15.84
C ASN A 63 -20.06 -6.83 -14.65
N SER A 64 -20.14 -7.25 -13.38
CA SER A 64 -20.35 -6.28 -12.26
C SER A 64 -19.11 -5.96 -11.41
N VAL A 65 -18.14 -6.86 -11.29
CA VAL A 65 -16.97 -6.66 -10.42
C VAL A 65 -15.84 -6.00 -11.21
N VAL A 66 -15.82 -4.66 -11.18
CA VAL A 66 -14.74 -3.84 -11.75
C VAL A 66 -14.02 -3.15 -10.59
N VAL A 67 -12.70 -3.34 -10.52
CA VAL A 67 -11.81 -2.58 -9.62
C VAL A 67 -11.85 -1.12 -10.07
N SER A 68 -12.21 -0.20 -9.17
CA SER A 68 -12.27 1.22 -9.49
C SER A 68 -10.88 1.71 -9.94
N GLY A 69 -10.83 2.64 -10.90
CA GLY A 69 -9.57 3.12 -11.51
C GLY A 69 -8.61 3.84 -10.53
N ASP A 70 -9.07 4.10 -9.31
CA ASP A 70 -8.34 4.65 -8.17
C ASP A 70 -7.75 3.57 -7.24
N GLY A 71 -7.96 2.28 -7.53
CA GLY A 71 -7.47 1.16 -6.73
C GLY A 71 -8.32 0.83 -5.50
N THR A 72 -9.51 1.42 -5.36
CA THR A 72 -10.45 1.06 -4.28
C THR A 72 -11.41 -0.06 -4.71
N TRP A 73 -11.78 -0.90 -3.76
CA TRP A 73 -12.81 -1.93 -3.96
C TRP A 73 -14.18 -1.27 -4.08
N LYS A 74 -14.98 -1.67 -5.08
CA LYS A 74 -16.42 -1.40 -5.04
C LYS A 74 -17.05 -2.24 -3.94
N THR A 75 -17.33 -1.64 -2.80
CA THR A 75 -18.24 -2.21 -1.80
C THR A 75 -19.66 -2.16 -2.35
N SER A 76 -20.28 -3.32 -2.58
CA SER A 76 -21.70 -3.40 -2.94
C SER A 76 -22.55 -2.84 -1.79
N GLY A 77 -22.98 -1.58 -1.92
CA GLY A 77 -23.85 -0.91 -0.94
C GLY A 77 -23.49 0.55 -0.63
N HIS A 78 -22.33 1.06 -1.05
CA HIS A 78 -21.99 2.47 -0.81
C HIS A 78 -22.05 3.30 -2.09
N ILE A 79 -23.23 3.86 -2.33
CA ILE A 79 -23.39 5.04 -3.16
C ILE A 79 -22.84 6.21 -2.33
N HIS A 80 -21.52 6.42 -2.34
CA HIS A 80 -21.00 7.70 -1.89
C HIS A 80 -21.44 8.75 -2.90
N LEU A 81 -22.40 9.57 -2.50
CA LEU A 81 -22.66 10.89 -3.07
C LEU A 81 -21.33 11.66 -3.11
N LEU A 82 -20.57 11.51 -4.18
CA LEU A 82 -19.52 12.44 -4.60
C LEU A 82 -20.04 13.28 -5.77
N LEU A 83 -21.19 13.90 -5.53
CA LEU A 83 -21.62 15.09 -6.25
C LEU A 83 -21.94 16.12 -5.16
N GLU A 84 -21.34 17.30 -5.30
CA GLU A 84 -21.41 18.48 -4.42
C GLU A 84 -20.42 18.55 -3.25
N CYS A 85 -19.17 18.91 -3.56
CA CYS A 85 -18.50 19.99 -2.82
C CYS A 85 -17.38 20.62 -3.68
N VAL A 86 -17.76 21.22 -4.81
CA VAL A 86 -17.03 22.34 -5.42
C VAL A 86 -18.08 23.36 -5.82
N ARG A 87 -18.35 24.30 -4.91
CA ARG A 87 -18.72 25.67 -5.26
C ARG A 87 -18.13 26.61 -4.24
#